data_AF-A0A0D0GUE1-F1
#
_entry.id   AF-A0A0D0GUE1-F1
#
_cell.length_a   1.000
_cell.length_b   1.000
_cell.length_c   1.000
_cell.angle_alpha   90.00
_cell.angle_beta   90.00
_cell.angle_gamma   90.00
#
_symmetry.space_group_name_H-M   'P 1'
#
loop_
_entity.id
_entity.type
_entity.pdbx_description
1 polymer ?
#
loop_
_entity_poly.entity_id
_entity_poly.type
_entity_poly.pdbx_seq_one_letter_code
_entity_poly.pdbx_strand_id
1 'polypeptide(L)'
;MQNLEWVPSNPRYESANVPPPFLTDAELRRIAEPLRQPAAIMRWFKRAGFEVKQKPNGMPLVSRRHFDQVMRGRESASVGSDGAAETTSPNAAALLQRFARNNKNKVC
;
A
#
# COMPACT_ATOMS: atom_id res chain seq x y z
N MET A 1 -1.90 -17.97 50.49
CA MET A 1 -1.27 -16.83 49.78
C MET A 1 -1.43 -17.09 48.30
N GLN A 2 -2.36 -16.39 47.64
CA GLN A 2 -2.69 -16.56 46.23
C GLN A 2 -1.75 -15.66 45.42
N ASN A 3 -0.81 -16.26 44.69
CA ASN A 3 0.07 -15.53 43.79
C ASN A 3 -0.74 -15.21 42.53
N LEU A 4 -1.23 -13.97 42.45
CA LEU A 4 -1.76 -13.40 41.23
C LEU A 4 -0.58 -13.14 40.29
N GLU A 5 -0.23 -14.13 39.48
CA GLU A 5 0.65 -13.88 38.33
C GLU A 5 -0.13 -13.01 37.34
N TRP A 6 0.16 -11.71 37.38
CA TRP A 6 -0.27 -10.79 36.33
C TRP A 6 0.54 -11.11 35.07
N VAL A 7 0.06 -12.07 34.29
CA VAL A 7 0.44 -12.23 32.90
C VAL A 7 -0.08 -10.98 32.18
N PRO A 8 0.76 -10.20 31.47
CA PRO A 8 0.26 -9.12 30.64
C PRO A 8 -0.55 -9.77 29.52
N SER A 9 -1.86 -9.85 29.73
CA SER A 9 -2.88 -10.13 28.73
C SER A 9 -2.87 -8.97 27.74
N ASN A 10 -1.87 -8.94 26.86
CA ASN A 10 -1.93 -8.10 25.69
C ASN A 10 -3.06 -8.69 24.84
N PRO A 11 -4.17 -7.98 24.62
CA PRO A 11 -5.32 -8.55 23.98
C PRO A 11 -4.95 -8.93 22.55
N ARG A 12 -4.79 -10.23 22.37
CA ARG A 12 -5.13 -11.01 21.18
C ARG A 12 -5.59 -10.15 20.00
N TYR A 13 -4.68 -9.82 19.10
CA TYR A 13 -5.03 -9.72 17.68
C TYR A 13 -5.06 -11.15 17.11
N GLU A 14 -5.92 -11.96 17.70
CA GLU A 14 -6.18 -13.33 17.28
C GLU A 14 -7.62 -13.35 16.78
N SER A 15 -7.84 -12.73 15.62
CA SER A 15 -9.09 -12.82 14.87
C SER A 15 -8.81 -12.40 13.42
N ALA A 16 -8.61 -13.42 12.58
CA ALA A 16 -8.29 -13.42 11.16
C ALA A 16 -6.80 -13.13 10.82
N ASN A 17 -6.24 -14.01 9.99
CA ASN A 17 -4.94 -13.95 9.31
C ASN A 17 -4.85 -12.75 8.33
N VAL A 18 -5.18 -11.56 8.82
CA VAL A 18 -5.22 -10.32 8.05
C VAL A 18 -4.12 -9.44 8.62
N PRO A 19 -3.07 -9.14 7.85
CA PRO A 19 -2.01 -8.27 8.33
C PRO A 19 -2.60 -6.90 8.70
N PRO A 20 -2.02 -6.21 9.70
CA PRO A 20 -2.47 -4.89 10.08
C PRO A 20 -2.44 -3.95 8.86
N PRO A 21 -3.33 -2.94 8.81
CA PRO A 21 -3.41 -2.02 7.68
C PRO A 21 -2.18 -1.12 7.54
N PHE A 22 -1.23 -1.17 8.49
CA PHE A 22 0.03 -0.44 8.51
C PHE A 22 1.21 -1.37 8.77
N LEU A 23 2.40 -0.95 8.34
CA LEU A 23 3.64 -1.68 8.64
C LEU A 23 4.00 -1.58 10.11
N THR A 24 4.29 -2.74 10.70
CA THR A 24 4.76 -2.85 12.08
C THR A 24 6.19 -2.36 12.23
N ASP A 25 6.60 -2.02 13.45
CA ASP A 25 7.95 -1.52 13.73
C ASP A 25 9.04 -2.55 13.38
N ALA A 26 8.75 -3.84 13.54
CA ALA A 26 9.67 -4.92 13.17
C ALA A 26 9.83 -5.02 11.65
N GLU A 27 8.75 -4.90 10.88
CA GLU A 27 8.80 -4.89 9.42
C GLU A 27 9.57 -3.67 8.90
N LEU A 28 9.31 -2.48 9.46
CA LEU A 28 10.01 -1.24 9.08
C LEU A 28 11.52 -1.36 9.30
N ARG A 29 11.96 -1.96 10.42
CA ARG A 29 13.37 -2.20 10.70
C ARG A 29 14.01 -3.20 9.74
N ARG A 30 13.29 -4.27 9.37
CA ARG A 30 13.77 -5.25 8.39
C ARG A 30 13.92 -4.64 6.99
N ILE A 31 12.97 -3.81 6.57
CA ILE A 31 13.01 -3.14 5.26
C ILE A 31 14.17 -2.14 5.19
N ALA A 32 14.45 -1.44 6.29
CA ALA A 32 15.47 -0.39 6.33
C ALA A 32 16.86 -0.89 6.80
N GLU A 33 17.10 -2.19 6.91
CA GLU A 33 18.40 -2.74 7.34
C GLU A 33 19.53 -2.24 6.41
N PRO A 34 20.67 -1.74 6.95
CA PRO A 34 21.20 -1.83 8.32
C PRO A 34 20.81 -0.68 9.29
N LEU A 35 19.88 0.20 8.93
CA LEU A 35 19.56 1.39 9.73
C LEU A 35 18.88 1.02 11.06
N ARG A 36 19.52 1.40 12.18
CA ARG A 36 18.97 1.19 13.54
C ARG A 36 18.25 2.40 14.13
N GLN A 37 18.64 3.60 13.71
CA GLN A 37 18.13 4.86 14.26
C GLN A 37 16.74 5.19 13.68
N PRO A 38 15.69 5.37 14.50
CA PRO A 38 14.33 5.64 14.01
C PRO A 38 14.25 6.85 13.07
N ALA A 39 14.98 7.92 13.39
CA ALA A 39 15.06 9.12 12.54
C ALA A 39 15.72 8.82 11.18
N ALA A 40 16.73 7.95 11.13
CA ALA A 40 17.36 7.54 9.88
C ALA A 40 16.40 6.69 9.03
N ILE A 41 15.67 5.76 9.67
CA ILE A 41 14.64 4.96 9.02
C ILE A 41 13.56 5.88 8.42
N MET A 42 13.08 6.88 9.16
CA MET A 42 12.12 7.86 8.64
C MET A 42 12.66 8.60 7.40
N ARG A 43 13.91 9.09 7.45
CA ARG A 43 14.55 9.79 6.32
C ARG A 43 14.69 8.89 5.10
N TRP A 44 15.03 7.63 5.31
CA TRP A 44 15.14 6.64 4.25
C TRP A 44 13.79 6.41 3.57
N PHE A 45 12.71 6.18 4.34
CA PHE A 45 11.37 5.99 3.77
C PHE A 45 10.88 7.23 3.00
N LYS A 46 11.14 8.44 3.50
CA LYS A 46 10.84 9.68 2.76
C LYS A 46 11.58 9.76 1.43
N ARG A 47 12.88 9.44 1.45
CA ARG A 47 13.74 9.48 0.24
C ARG A 47 13.36 8.39 -0.76
N ALA A 48 12.87 7.24 -0.28
CA ALA A 48 12.38 6.15 -1.11
C ALA A 48 11.02 6.45 -1.75
N GLY A 49 10.41 7.61 -1.49
CA GLY A 49 9.17 8.05 -2.14
C GLY A 49 7.89 7.60 -1.45
N PHE A 50 7.96 7.07 -0.22
CA PHE A 50 6.78 6.68 0.54
C PHE A 50 6.15 7.88 1.25
N GLU A 51 4.82 7.94 1.26
CA GLU A 51 4.09 8.79 2.19
C GLU A 51 4.24 8.25 3.62
N VAL A 52 4.98 8.99 4.44
CA VAL A 52 5.21 8.65 5.84
C VAL A 52 4.75 9.74 6.78
N LYS A 53 3.92 9.34 7.74
CA LYS A 53 3.63 10.13 8.96
C LYS A 53 4.54 9.68 10.10
N GLN A 54 4.74 10.51 11.11
CA GLN A 54 5.54 10.15 12.28
C GLN A 54 4.65 9.60 13.38
N LYS A 55 5.00 8.43 13.93
CA LYS A 55 4.39 7.88 15.15
C LYS A 55 4.99 8.55 16.40
N PRO A 56 4.31 8.52 17.55
CA PRO A 56 4.84 9.07 18.80
C PRO A 56 6.19 8.47 19.23
N ASN A 57 6.48 7.23 18.83
CA ASN A 57 7.76 6.55 19.08
C ASN A 57 8.89 6.97 18.11
N GLY A 58 8.64 7.91 17.20
CA GLY A 58 9.61 8.39 16.21
C GLY A 58 9.76 7.51 14.96
N MET A 59 9.06 6.38 14.88
CA MET A 59 9.06 5.51 13.70
C MET A 59 8.13 6.03 12.60
N PRO A 60 8.42 5.70 11.32
CA PRO A 60 7.49 6.01 10.25
C PRO A 60 6.19 5.20 10.38
N LEU A 61 5.07 5.84 10.05
CA LEU A 61 3.77 5.22 9.85
C LEU A 61 3.55 5.11 8.35
N VAL A 62 3.54 3.87 7.84
CA VAL A 62 3.32 3.54 6.44
C VAL A 62 2.10 2.63 6.35
N SER A 63 1.16 2.97 5.47
CA SER A 63 0.04 2.06 5.14
C SER A 63 0.55 0.86 4.35
N ARG A 64 0.13 -0.35 4.72
CA ARG A 64 0.51 -1.58 4.01
C ARG A 64 0.08 -1.55 2.56
N ARG A 65 -1.14 -1.06 2.29
CA ARG A 65 -1.69 -0.90 0.93
C ARG A 65 -0.84 0.02 0.07
N HIS A 66 -0.39 1.13 0.64
CA HIS A 66 0.47 2.10 -0.06
C HIS A 66 1.86 1.51 -0.35
N PHE A 67 2.43 0.81 0.63
CA PHE A 67 3.71 0.10 0.42
C PHE A 67 3.62 -0.91 -0.73
N ASP A 68 2.58 -1.76 -0.73
CA ASP A 68 2.38 -2.76 -1.79
C ASP A 68 2.16 -2.10 -3.16
N GLN A 69 1.50 -0.94 -3.21
CA GLN A 69 1.27 -0.18 -4.45
C GLN A 69 2.58 0.35 -5.03
N VAL A 70 3.39 1.05 -4.22
CA VAL A 70 4.69 1.60 -4.62
C VAL A 70 5.63 0.46 -5.04
N MET A 71 5.67 -0.64 -4.29
CA MET A 71 6.50 -1.80 -4.60
C MET A 71 6.09 -2.54 -5.88
N ARG A 72 4.81 -2.50 -6.27
CA ARG A 72 4.33 -3.06 -7.53
C ARG A 72 4.64 -2.17 -8.75
N GLY A 73 5.39 -1.08 -8.58
CA GLY A 73 5.71 -0.12 -9.64
C GLY A 73 4.53 0.75 -10.06
N ARG A 74 3.44 0.76 -9.26
CA ARG A 74 2.37 1.74 -9.42
C ARG A 74 2.81 2.95 -8.61
N GLU A 75 3.49 3.88 -9.28
CA GLU A 75 3.78 5.22 -8.75
C GLU A 75 2.53 5.72 -8.01
N SER A 76 2.67 6.03 -6.72
CA SER A 76 1.59 6.72 -6.00
C SER A 76 1.45 8.07 -6.67
N ALA A 77 0.40 8.23 -7.48
CA ALA A 77 0.08 9.47 -8.15
C ALA A 77 0.16 10.59 -7.11
N SER A 78 1.19 11.42 -7.22
CA SER A 78 1.35 12.59 -6.39
C SER A 78 0.06 13.38 -6.47
N VAL A 79 -0.51 13.74 -5.33
CA VAL A 79 -1.67 14.64 -5.27
C VAL A 79 -1.25 15.98 -5.84
N GLY A 80 -1.45 16.12 -7.14
CA GLY A 80 -1.61 17.36 -7.89
C GLY A 80 -3.00 17.28 -8.50
N SER A 81 -4.01 17.61 -7.69
CA SER A 81 -5.37 17.76 -8.17
C SER A 81 -5.49 19.13 -8.83
N ASP A 82 -5.14 19.22 -10.11
CA ASP A 82 -5.64 20.25 -11.01
C ASP A 82 -5.77 19.65 -12.41
N GLY A 83 -6.98 19.70 -12.97
CA GLY A 83 -7.22 19.41 -14.38
C GLY A 83 -7.97 18.10 -14.64
N ALA A 84 -9.09 18.22 -15.34
CA ALA A 84 -9.88 17.12 -15.88
C ALA A 84 -9.09 16.19 -16.81
N ALA A 85 -9.70 15.04 -17.13
CA ALA A 85 -9.32 14.06 -18.15
C ALA A 85 -8.33 12.97 -17.62
N GLU A 86 -8.54 11.67 -17.76
CA GLU A 86 -9.48 10.88 -18.55
C GLU A 86 -9.82 9.61 -17.78
N THR A 87 -11.07 9.16 -17.89
CA THR A 87 -11.45 7.79 -17.59
C THR A 87 -10.45 6.82 -18.18
N THR A 88 -9.73 6.07 -17.34
CA THR A 88 -9.06 4.80 -17.70
C THR A 88 -10.15 3.78 -18.04
N SER A 89 -10.90 4.05 -19.09
CA SER A 89 -11.80 3.11 -19.72
C SER A 89 -11.16 2.77 -21.07
N PRO A 90 -10.94 1.48 -21.38
CA PRO A 90 -10.49 1.09 -22.70
C PRO A 90 -11.46 1.66 -23.74
N ASN A 91 -10.94 2.09 -24.90
CA ASN A 91 -11.72 2.72 -25.95
C ASN A 91 -12.89 1.79 -26.40
N ALA A 92 -14.07 2.04 -25.83
CA ALA A 92 -15.25 1.22 -26.04
C ALA A 92 -15.71 1.25 -27.50
N ALA A 93 -15.52 2.38 -28.18
CA ALA A 93 -15.87 2.54 -29.59
C ALA A 93 -14.99 1.64 -30.49
N ALA A 94 -13.69 1.59 -30.24
CA ALA A 94 -12.77 0.71 -30.99
C ALA A 94 -13.09 -0.78 -30.76
N LEU A 95 -13.47 -1.16 -29.54
CA LEU A 95 -13.87 -2.53 -29.21
C LEU A 95 -15.11 -2.96 -30.02
N LEU A 96 -16.15 -2.12 -30.06
CA LEU A 96 -17.36 -2.38 -30.84
C LEU A 96 -17.08 -2.52 -32.34
N GLN A 97 -16.22 -1.66 -32.91
CA GLN A 97 -15.83 -1.74 -34.32
C GLN A 97 -15.14 -3.06 -34.67
N ARG A 98 -14.32 -3.60 -33.78
CA ARG A 98 -13.61 -4.87 -34.02
C ARG A 98 -14.57 -6.04 -34.18
N PHE A 99 -15.63 -6.11 -33.39
CA PHE A 99 -16.63 -7.18 -33.49
C PHE A 99 -17.60 -6.98 -34.65
N ALA A 100 -17.97 -5.74 -34.97
CA ALA A 100 -18.86 -5.44 -36.10
C ALA A 100 -18.26 -5.85 -37.46
N ARG A 101 -16.93 -5.83 -37.60
CA ARG A 101 -16.24 -6.22 -38.85
C ARG A 101 -16.35 -7.71 -39.15
N ASN A 102 -16.52 -8.56 -38.13
CA ASN A 102 -16.56 -10.02 -38.31
C ASN A 102 -17.89 -10.53 -38.89
N ASN A 103 -18.99 -9.77 -38.72
CA ASN A 103 -20.32 -10.19 -39.16
C ASN A 103 -20.64 -9.82 -40.62
N LYS A 104 -19.84 -8.94 -41.24
CA LYS A 104 -20.02 -8.55 -42.66
C LYS A 104 -19.51 -9.61 -43.64
N ASN A 105 -18.75 -10.58 -43.15
CA ASN A 105 -18.11 -11.61 -43.95
C ASN A 105 -18.90 -12.94 -43.96
N LYS A 106 -20.07 -12.98 -43.30
CA LYS A 106 -20.96 -14.15 -43.22
C LYS A 106 -22.34 -13.87 -43.84
N VAL A 107 -22.36 -13.17 -44.98
CA VAL A 107 -23.53 -13.13 -45.86
C VAL A 107 -23.04 -13.53 -47.25
N CYS A 108 -22.95 -14.85 -47.46
CA CYS A 108 -23.04 -15.58 -48.73
C CYS A 108 -23.25 -17.06 -48.36
#